data_AF-A0A3B9AG99-F1
#
_entry.id   AF-A0A3B9AG99-F1
#
_cell.length_a   1.000
_cell.length_b   1.000
_cell.length_c   1.000
_cell.angle_alpha   90.00
_cell.angle_beta   90.00
_cell.angle_gamma   90.00
#
_symmetry.space_group_name_H-M   'P 1'
#
loop_
_entity.id
_entity.type
_entity.pdbx_description
1 polymer ?
#
loop_
_entity_poly.entity_id
_entity_poly.type
_entity_poly.pdbx_seq_one_letter_code
_entity_poly.pdbx_strand_id
1 'polypeptide(L)'
;YGMEGPGGYQLIGRTLQMWNRFQSTAAFERPWLLRFFDRIRFYEVGEEELAQIREEFPIGAYPLRIEEGSFCLGDYQAFLEQNSAGIAAFTEQRQHAFNAELA
;
A
#
# COMPACT_ATOMS: atom_id res chain seq x y z
N TYR A 1 -8.37 -4.72 -1.22
CA TYR A 1 -8.48 -5.18 -2.62
C TYR A 1 -8.87 -4.02 -3.51
N GLY A 2 -8.31 -3.93 -4.72
CA GLY A 2 -8.57 -2.83 -5.66
C GLY A 2 -9.98 -2.83 -6.26
N MET A 3 -10.64 -3.99 -6.26
CA MET A 3 -12.06 -4.25 -6.58
C MET A 3 -12.55 -5.39 -5.68
N GLU A 4 -13.88 -5.54 -5.53
CA GLU A 4 -14.46 -6.71 -4.85
C GLU A 4 -14.23 -7.98 -5.67
N GLY A 5 -13.72 -9.04 -5.04
CA GLY A 5 -13.41 -10.31 -5.68
C GLY A 5 -12.88 -11.35 -4.68
N PRO A 6 -12.85 -12.64 -5.03
CA PRO A 6 -12.30 -13.68 -4.16
C PRO A 6 -10.82 -13.40 -3.89
N GLY A 7 -10.41 -13.56 -2.63
CA GLY A 7 -9.06 -13.25 -2.19
C GLY A 7 -8.53 -14.28 -1.20
N GLY A 8 -7.26 -14.68 -1.36
CA GLY A 8 -6.58 -15.65 -0.50
C GLY A 8 -5.63 -15.02 0.51
N TYR A 9 -5.48 -13.69 0.51
CA TYR A 9 -4.64 -13.00 1.49
C TYR A 9 -5.40 -12.81 2.82
N GLN A 10 -4.65 -12.88 3.92
CA GLN A 10 -5.16 -12.53 5.24
C GLN A 10 -5.63 -11.07 5.26
N LEU A 11 -6.80 -10.83 5.86
CA LEU A 11 -7.41 -9.50 5.91
C LEU A 11 -6.83 -8.71 7.08
N ILE A 12 -6.21 -7.57 6.79
CA ILE A 12 -5.56 -6.71 7.79
C ILE A 12 -6.19 -5.31 7.89
N GLY A 13 -7.17 -5.00 7.02
CA GLY A 13 -7.82 -3.70 6.97
C GLY A 13 -8.44 -3.39 5.61
N ARG A 14 -8.94 -2.16 5.47
CA ARG A 14 -9.55 -1.64 4.24
C ARG A 14 -9.02 -0.25 3.93
N THR A 15 -8.98 0.09 2.65
CA THR A 15 -8.53 1.39 2.14
C THR A 15 -9.54 1.93 1.13
N LEU A 16 -9.30 3.12 0.58
CA LEU A 16 -10.03 3.65 -0.58
C LEU A 16 -9.85 2.76 -1.83
N GLN A 17 -10.69 2.96 -2.84
CA GLN A 17 -10.66 2.16 -4.07
C GLN A 17 -9.50 2.55 -5.00
N MET A 18 -8.89 1.59 -5.70
CA MET A 18 -7.74 1.86 -6.60
C MET A 18 -8.14 1.89 -8.08
N TRP A 19 -9.43 1.66 -8.37
CA TRP A 19 -9.97 1.57 -9.71
C TRP A 19 -11.25 2.40 -9.83
N ASN A 20 -11.38 3.13 -10.93
CA ASN A 20 -12.54 3.94 -11.27
C ASN A 20 -12.87 3.80 -12.75
N ARG A 21 -13.86 2.96 -13.08
CA ARG A 21 -14.21 2.67 -14.47
C ARG A 21 -14.96 3.83 -15.16
N PHE A 22 -15.73 4.60 -14.41
CA PHE A 22 -16.80 5.43 -14.95
C PHE A 22 -16.52 6.93 -14.88
N GLN A 23 -15.67 7.37 -13.96
CA GLN A 23 -15.39 8.79 -13.76
C GLN A 23 -13.90 9.10 -13.99
N SER A 24 -13.65 10.20 -14.68
CA SER A 24 -12.35 10.83 -14.75
C SER A 24 -12.29 11.91 -13.66
N THR A 25 -11.25 11.88 -12.84
CA THR A 25 -11.02 12.82 -11.74
C THR A 25 -9.55 13.20 -11.71
N ALA A 26 -9.15 14.16 -10.86
CA ALA A 26 -7.73 14.53 -10.72
C ALA A 26 -6.84 13.33 -10.35
N ALA A 27 -7.35 12.34 -9.60
CA ALA A 27 -6.62 11.12 -9.27
C ALA A 27 -6.74 10.02 -10.34
N PHE A 28 -7.72 10.10 -11.23
CA PHE A 28 -8.04 9.07 -12.22
C PHE A 28 -8.02 9.64 -13.65
N GLU A 29 -6.83 9.90 -14.18
CA GLU A 29 -6.64 10.12 -15.63
C GLU A 29 -6.90 8.84 -16.46
N ARG A 30 -6.72 7.68 -15.81
CA ARG A 30 -7.01 6.35 -16.34
C ARG A 30 -7.86 5.58 -15.32
N PRO A 31 -8.51 4.47 -15.73
CA PRO A 31 -9.31 3.70 -14.79
C PRO A 31 -8.56 3.10 -13.59
N TRP A 32 -7.24 2.98 -13.67
CA TRP A 32 -6.39 2.54 -12.56
C TRP A 32 -5.61 3.72 -11.98
N LEU A 33 -5.50 3.75 -10.64
CA LEU A 33 -4.75 4.78 -9.92
C LEU A 33 -3.24 4.55 -9.94
N LEU A 34 -2.82 3.27 -9.85
CA LEU A 34 -1.43 2.90 -9.61
C LEU A 34 -0.72 2.48 -10.89
N ARG A 35 0.55 2.86 -11.01
CA ARG A 35 1.50 2.43 -12.03
C ARG A 35 2.55 1.51 -11.39
N PHE A 36 3.32 0.82 -12.22
CA PHE A 36 4.48 0.07 -11.72
C PHE A 36 5.47 1.01 -11.03
N PHE A 37 6.04 0.54 -9.92
CA PHE A 37 7.00 1.28 -9.07
C PHE A 37 6.43 2.42 -8.23
N ASP A 38 5.11 2.69 -8.30
CA ASP A 38 4.47 3.61 -7.36
C ASP A 38 4.61 3.08 -5.92
N ARG A 39 4.84 3.99 -4.98
CA ARG A 39 5.00 3.67 -3.55
C ARG A 39 3.74 4.05 -2.80
N ILE A 40 3.20 3.12 -2.04
CA ILE A 40 2.01 3.32 -1.20
C ILE A 40 2.45 3.53 0.24
N ARG A 41 1.87 4.54 0.90
CA ARG A 41 1.98 4.75 2.34
C ARG A 41 0.59 4.78 2.95
N PHE A 42 0.37 3.97 3.98
CA PHE A 42 -0.86 3.98 4.74
C PHE A 42 -0.75 4.92 5.93
N TYR A 43 -1.87 5.51 6.31
CA TYR A 43 -2.06 6.22 7.56
C TYR A 43 -3.39 5.78 8.15
N GLU A 44 -3.48 5.83 9.47
CA GLU A 44 -4.65 5.34 10.19
C GLU A 44 -5.78 6.38 10.14
N VAL A 45 -7.00 5.88 9.99
CA VAL A 45 -8.27 6.64 10.00
C VAL A 45 -9.34 5.85 10.75
N GLY A 46 -10.37 6.53 11.21
CA GLY A 46 -11.56 5.87 11.78
C GLY A 46 -12.38 5.12 10.72
N GLU A 47 -13.28 4.24 11.17
CA GLU A 47 -14.20 3.53 10.27
C GLU A 47 -15.15 4.50 9.54
N GLU A 48 -15.75 5.44 10.27
CA GLU A 48 -16.66 6.45 9.71
C GLU A 48 -15.95 7.35 8.70
N GLU A 49 -14.72 7.77 9.02
CA GLU A 49 -13.88 8.54 8.11
C GLU A 49 -13.55 7.74 6.85
N LEU A 50 -13.19 6.46 6.98
CA LEU A 50 -12.93 5.60 5.82
C LEU A 50 -14.19 5.42 4.96
N ALA A 51 -15.37 5.31 5.56
CA ALA A 51 -16.64 5.22 4.83
C ALA A 51 -16.86 6.49 3.99
N GLN A 52 -16.69 7.67 4.59
CA GLN A 52 -16.80 8.95 3.90
C GLN A 52 -15.79 9.08 2.75
N ILE A 53 -14.51 8.76 3.00
CA ILE A 53 -13.47 8.77 1.96
C ILE A 53 -13.86 7.89 0.77
N ARG A 54 -14.45 6.72 1.04
CA ARG A 54 -14.84 5.77 -0.01
C ARG A 54 -16.03 6.24 -0.85
N GLU A 55 -16.90 7.08 -0.32
CA GLU A 55 -18.00 7.71 -1.05
C GLU A 55 -17.51 8.89 -1.91
N GLU A 56 -16.63 9.71 -1.34
CA GLU A 56 -16.16 10.97 -1.95
C GLU A 56 -15.06 10.76 -3.01
N PHE A 57 -14.14 9.82 -2.78
CA PHE A 57 -13.00 9.61 -3.67
C PHE A 57 -13.36 9.21 -5.13
N PRO A 58 -14.31 8.29 -5.39
CA PRO A 58 -14.74 7.94 -6.75
C PRO A 58 -15.21 9.13 -7.59
N ILE A 59 -15.76 10.15 -6.94
CA ILE A 59 -16.33 11.34 -7.60
C ILE A 59 -15.39 12.54 -7.57
N GLY A 60 -14.15 12.35 -7.09
CA GLY A 60 -13.14 13.40 -7.02
C GLY A 60 -13.33 14.40 -5.89
N ALA A 61 -14.21 14.12 -4.92
CA ALA A 61 -14.47 14.99 -3.77
C ALA A 61 -13.47 14.78 -2.62
N TYR A 62 -12.56 13.82 -2.73
CA TYR A 62 -11.51 13.55 -1.74
C TYR A 62 -10.11 13.80 -2.31
N PRO A 63 -9.32 14.73 -1.75
CA PRO A 63 -8.00 15.09 -2.28
C PRO A 63 -6.92 14.10 -1.82
N LEU A 64 -6.70 13.04 -2.61
CA LEU A 64 -5.61 12.10 -2.36
C LEU A 64 -4.24 12.79 -2.52
N ARG A 65 -3.36 12.64 -1.52
CA ARG A 65 -1.97 13.10 -1.60
C ARG A 65 -1.18 12.19 -2.53
N ILE A 66 -0.77 12.73 -3.68
CA ILE A 66 0.12 12.09 -4.64
C ILE A 66 1.35 12.98 -4.81
N GLU A 67 2.54 12.39 -4.69
CA GLU A 67 3.82 13.08 -4.85
C GLU A 67 4.59 12.44 -5.99
N GLU A 68 4.99 13.25 -6.96
CA GLU A 68 5.92 12.82 -8.00
C GLU A 68 7.32 12.61 -7.40
N GLY A 69 7.96 11.52 -7.76
CA GLY A 69 9.28 11.18 -7.25
C GLY A 69 9.97 10.12 -8.09
N SER A 70 11.24 9.88 -7.80
CA SER A 70 12.04 8.84 -8.44
C SER A 70 12.39 7.73 -7.45
N PHE A 71 12.62 6.54 -8.00
CA PHE A 71 13.21 5.42 -7.30
C PHE A 71 14.56 5.09 -7.93
N CYS A 72 15.62 5.12 -7.14
CA CYS A 72 16.97 4.76 -7.55
C CYS A 72 17.35 3.41 -6.92
N LEU A 73 17.66 2.42 -7.77
CA LEU A 73 18.06 1.10 -7.28
C LEU A 73 19.39 1.16 -6.52
N GLY A 74 20.34 1.99 -6.95
CA GLY A 74 21.63 2.16 -6.27
C GLY A 74 21.47 2.72 -4.86
N ASP A 75 20.62 3.73 -4.69
CA ASP A 75 20.32 4.30 -3.37
C ASP A 75 19.65 3.27 -2.46
N TYR A 76 18.76 2.45 -3.03
CA TYR A 76 18.09 1.38 -2.30
C TYR A 76 19.08 0.27 -1.86
N GLN A 77 20.03 -0.12 -2.72
CA GLN A 77 21.07 -1.08 -2.37
C GLN A 77 21.98 -0.53 -1.26
N ALA A 78 22.41 0.73 -1.37
CA ALA A 78 23.18 1.39 -0.31
C ALA A 78 22.40 1.44 1.02
N PHE A 79 21.09 1.71 0.98
CA PHE A 79 20.23 1.63 2.15
C PHE A 79 20.21 0.23 2.78
N LEU A 80 20.12 -0.84 1.97
CA LEU A 80 20.16 -2.22 2.47
C LEU A 80 21.50 -2.57 3.11
N GLU A 81 22.62 -2.15 2.52
CA GLU A 81 23.96 -2.38 3.07
C GLU A 81 24.12 -1.68 4.44
N GLN A 82 23.71 -0.41 4.51
CA GLN A 82 23.76 0.39 5.74
C GLN A 82 22.91 -0.20 6.88
N ASN A 83 21.80 -0.86 6.56
CA ASN A 83 20.87 -1.43 7.54
C ASN A 83 20.98 -2.96 7.68
N SER A 84 21.99 -3.57 7.07
CA SER A 84 22.14 -5.03 6.94
C SER A 84 22.07 -5.78 8.27
N ALA A 85 22.72 -5.28 9.32
CA ALA A 85 22.73 -5.91 10.63
C ALA A 85 21.32 -6.00 11.27
N GLY A 86 20.54 -4.92 11.19
CA GLY A 86 19.17 -4.90 11.73
C GLY A 86 18.22 -5.80 10.94
N ILE A 87 18.37 -5.81 9.62
CA ILE A 87 17.60 -6.70 8.72
C ILE A 87 17.90 -8.17 9.03
N ALA A 88 19.19 -8.52 9.22
CA ALA A 88 19.61 -9.88 9.55
C ALA A 88 19.05 -10.34 10.90
N ALA A 89 19.19 -9.51 11.95
CA ALA A 89 18.69 -9.83 13.29
C ALA A 89 17.16 -10.08 13.30
N PHE A 90 16.38 -9.23 12.62
CA PHE A 90 14.93 -9.43 12.51
C PHE A 90 14.58 -10.72 11.74
N THR A 91 15.32 -11.01 10.67
CA THR A 91 15.07 -12.19 9.83
C THR A 91 15.33 -13.48 10.62
N GLU A 92 16.40 -13.52 11.41
CA GLU A 92 16.74 -14.65 12.28
C GLU A 92 15.65 -14.86 13.35
N GLN A 93 15.22 -13.81 14.03
CA GLN A 93 14.15 -13.89 15.04
C GLN A 93 12.85 -14.44 14.44
N ARG A 94 12.44 -13.95 13.25
CA ARG A 94 11.24 -14.43 12.57
C ARG A 94 11.33 -15.91 12.22
N GLN A 95 12.49 -16.37 11.75
CA GLN A 95 12.68 -17.79 11.40
C GLN A 95 12.62 -18.69 12.63
N HIS A 96 13.21 -18.27 13.75
CA HIS A 96 13.11 -19.00 15.01
C HIS A 96 11.66 -19.12 15.50
N ALA A 97 10.90 -18.01 15.48
CA ALA A 97 9.49 -18.02 15.87
C ALA A 97 8.67 -18.96 14.99
N PHE A 98 8.85 -18.90 13.67
CA PHE A 98 8.15 -19.78 12.73
C PHE A 98 8.48 -21.26 12.95
N ASN A 99 9.76 -21.60 13.15
CA ASN A 99 10.17 -22.98 13.41
C ASN A 99 9.61 -23.52 14.73
N ALA A 100 9.44 -22.67 15.74
CA ALA A 100 8.84 -23.06 17.01
C ALA A 100 7.34 -23.35 16.90
N GLU A 101 6.63 -22.66 16.00
CA GLU A 101 5.19 -22.92 15.74
C GLU A 101 4.93 -24.19 14.93
N LEU A 102 5.94 -24.70 14.20
CA LEU A 102 5.85 -25.93 13.40
C LEU A 102 6.21 -27.21 14.17
N ALA A 103 6.82 -27.10 15.36
CA ALA A 103 7.27 -28.22 16.19
C ALA A 103 6.20 -28.67 17.19
#